data_AF-A0A2N2M0K8-F1
#
_entry.id   AF-A0A2N2M0K8-F1
#
_cell.length_a   1.000
_cell.length_b   1.000
_cell.length_c   1.000
_cell.angle_alpha   90.00
_cell.angle_beta   90.00
_cell.angle_gamma   90.00
#
_symmetry.space_group_name_H-M   'P 1'
#
loop_
_entity.id
_entity.type
_entity.pdbx_description
1 polymer ?
#
loop_
_entity_poly.entity_id
_entity_poly.type
_entity_poly.pdbx_seq_one_letter_code
_entity_poly.pdbx_strand_id
1 'polypeptide(L)'
;FEETKVQPEQVIDPRIAFITTHVMQEVVESGTGQRVKSIGRPVAGKTGTTNDTRDAWFIGFTPSVITGVWVGFDQERSMGRQEVGGRAAAPIWLYFMEEVLKDKPVEEFPVPDGVVFVKVDQQTGEPSQGTGSEPVYETFLENAMPAKKEDSLTEEAEELFR
;
A
#
# COMPACT_ATOMS: atom_id res chain seq x y z
N PHE A 1 3.70 16.92 35.03
CA PHE A 1 3.45 16.18 33.78
C PHE A 1 4.73 16.26 32.98
N GLU A 2 5.32 15.11 32.66
CA GLU A 2 6.52 15.03 31.84
C GLU A 2 6.09 15.24 30.39
N GLU A 3 6.53 16.33 29.76
CA GLU A 3 6.29 16.55 28.33
C GLU A 3 7.28 15.70 27.53
N THR A 4 6.78 14.62 26.91
CA THR A 4 7.56 13.83 25.98
C THR A 4 7.83 14.64 24.71
N LYS A 5 9.09 15.04 24.48
CA LYS A 5 9.50 15.64 23.20
C LYS A 5 9.65 14.55 22.14
N VAL A 6 8.84 14.62 21.09
CA VAL A 6 8.97 13.73 19.93
C VAL A 6 10.27 14.05 19.19
N GLN A 7 11.15 13.06 19.03
CA GLN A 7 12.33 13.15 18.18
C GLN A 7 12.08 12.29 16.94
N PRO A 8 11.76 12.88 15.78
CA PRO A 8 11.55 12.13 14.56
C PRO A 8 12.90 11.61 14.03
N GLU A 9 12.93 10.34 13.66
CA GLU A 9 14.05 9.69 12.99
C GLU A 9 13.57 9.12 11.65
N GLN A 10 14.29 9.40 10.58
CA GLN A 10 14.00 8.81 9.27
C GLN A 10 14.58 7.41 9.21
N VAL A 11 13.70 6.41 9.30
CA VAL A 11 14.08 4.98 9.31
C VAL A 11 14.03 4.32 7.93
N ILE A 12 13.37 4.94 6.95
CA ILE A 12 13.26 4.46 5.57
C ILE A 12 13.49 5.59 4.57
N ASP A 13 14.01 5.26 3.40
CA ASP A 13 14.15 6.21 2.28
C ASP A 13 12.76 6.67 1.81
N PRO A 14 12.50 7.98 1.66
CA PRO A 14 11.20 8.50 1.21
C PRO A 14 10.71 7.89 -0.11
N ARG A 15 11.62 7.56 -1.03
CA ARG A 15 11.30 6.96 -2.33
C ARG A 15 10.78 5.53 -2.16
N ILE A 16 11.38 4.77 -1.25
CA ILE A 16 10.91 3.42 -0.88
C ILE A 16 9.55 3.51 -0.18
N ALA A 17 9.37 4.48 0.73
CA ALA A 17 8.10 4.73 1.39
C ALA A 17 6.98 5.06 0.38
N PHE A 18 7.28 5.89 -0.63
CA PHE A 18 6.34 6.25 -1.69
C PHE A 18 5.98 5.05 -2.57
N ILE A 19 6.96 4.29 -3.07
CA ILE A 19 6.72 3.09 -3.90
C ILE A 19 5.87 2.07 -3.12
N THR A 20 6.20 1.82 -1.85
CA THR A 20 5.40 0.93 -0.99
C THR A 20 3.97 1.44 -0.81
N THR A 21 3.82 2.75 -0.64
CA THR A 21 2.50 3.41 -0.56
C THR A 21 1.71 3.21 -1.85
N HIS A 22 2.35 3.41 -3.01
CA HIS A 22 1.72 3.24 -4.32
C HIS A 22 1.17 1.81 -4.51
N VAL A 23 1.98 0.80 -4.19
CA VAL A 23 1.55 -0.62 -4.21
C VAL A 23 0.38 -0.86 -3.25
N MET A 24 0.40 -0.23 -2.06
CA MET A 24 -0.70 -0.34 -1.10
C MET A 24 -1.96 0.42 -1.51
N GLN A 25 -1.87 1.43 -2.39
CA GLN A 25 -3.06 2.03 -3.00
C GLN A 25 -3.77 1.02 -3.90
N GLU A 26 -3.03 0.18 -4.64
CA GLU A 26 -3.65 -0.86 -5.49
C GLU A 26 -4.43 -1.90 -4.69
N VAL A 27 -4.01 -2.21 -3.46
CA VAL A 27 -4.78 -3.09 -2.57
C VAL A 27 -6.19 -2.55 -2.33
N VAL A 28 -6.35 -1.22 -2.29
CA VAL A 28 -7.64 -0.54 -2.16
C VAL A 28 -8.32 -0.36 -3.51
N GLU A 29 -7.59 -0.09 -4.59
CA GLU A 29 -8.19 0.16 -5.90
C GLU A 29 -8.73 -1.09 -6.59
N SER A 30 -7.99 -2.20 -6.49
CA SER A 30 -8.24 -3.45 -7.20
C SER A 30 -7.96 -4.71 -6.37
N GLY A 31 -7.45 -4.60 -5.14
CA GLY A 31 -7.11 -5.75 -4.30
C GLY A 31 -8.12 -6.14 -3.21
N THR A 32 -7.58 -6.65 -2.11
CA THR A 32 -8.35 -7.19 -0.97
C THR A 32 -8.98 -6.11 -0.08
N GLY A 33 -8.53 -4.86 -0.23
CA GLY A 33 -9.03 -3.68 0.49
C GLY A 33 -10.13 -2.90 -0.26
N GLN A 34 -10.59 -3.39 -1.41
CA GLN A 34 -11.55 -2.71 -2.31
C GLN A 34 -12.76 -2.07 -1.63
N ARG A 35 -13.22 -2.63 -0.51
CA ARG A 35 -14.35 -2.06 0.24
C ARG A 35 -14.11 -0.62 0.69
N VAL A 36 -12.86 -0.24 0.97
CA VAL A 36 -12.49 1.10 1.44
C VAL A 36 -12.53 2.14 0.33
N LYS A 37 -12.50 1.73 -0.95
CA LYS A 37 -12.52 2.62 -2.11
C LYS A 37 -13.69 3.61 -2.13
N SER A 38 -14.82 3.26 -1.49
CA SER A 38 -15.99 4.15 -1.40
C SER A 38 -15.72 5.45 -0.62
N ILE A 39 -14.62 5.55 0.12
CA ILE A 39 -14.20 6.79 0.79
C ILE A 39 -13.93 7.95 -0.19
N GLY A 40 -13.71 7.65 -1.47
CA GLY A 40 -13.67 8.66 -2.54
C GLY A 40 -12.44 9.57 -2.51
N ARG A 41 -11.31 9.11 -1.94
CA ARG A 41 -10.05 9.86 -1.88
C ARG A 41 -8.84 8.91 -1.86
N PRO A 42 -7.62 9.39 -2.14
CA PRO A 42 -6.41 8.57 -2.09
C PRO A 42 -6.21 7.94 -0.70
N VAL A 43 -6.16 6.61 -0.68
CA VAL A 43 -5.89 5.80 0.52
C VAL A 43 -4.96 4.65 0.14
N ALA A 44 -3.97 4.41 0.98
CA ALA A 44 -3.16 3.19 0.94
C ALA A 44 -3.54 2.31 2.13
N GLY A 45 -3.55 0.98 1.95
CA GLY A 45 -3.81 0.10 3.07
C GLY A 45 -3.56 -1.37 2.78
N LYS A 46 -3.65 -2.18 3.83
CA LYS A 46 -3.42 -3.61 3.74
C LYS A 46 -4.36 -4.38 4.68
N THR A 47 -4.96 -5.43 4.14
CA THR A 47 -5.68 -6.44 4.93
C THR A 47 -4.69 -7.42 5.57
N GLY A 48 -4.97 -7.80 6.81
CA GLY A 48 -4.35 -8.94 7.49
C GLY A 48 -5.41 -9.95 7.92
N THR A 49 -5.08 -11.24 7.89
CA THR A 49 -5.95 -12.32 8.37
C THR A 49 -5.06 -13.44 8.90
N THR A 50 -5.24 -13.84 10.15
CA THR A 50 -4.45 -14.93 10.74
C THR A 50 -5.05 -16.29 10.37
N ASN A 51 -4.27 -17.34 10.60
CA ASN A 51 -4.71 -18.73 10.39
C ASN A 51 -6.00 -19.02 11.15
N ASP A 52 -6.84 -19.91 10.60
CA ASP A 52 -8.18 -20.23 11.11
C ASP A 52 -9.13 -19.02 11.29
N THR A 53 -8.84 -17.87 10.67
CA THR A 53 -9.65 -16.65 10.76
C THR A 53 -9.89 -16.23 12.22
N ARG A 54 -8.83 -16.25 13.03
CA ARG A 54 -8.89 -15.85 14.45
C ARG A 54 -8.85 -14.33 14.60
N ASP A 55 -8.10 -13.66 13.73
CA ASP A 55 -7.92 -12.22 13.71
C ASP A 55 -8.12 -11.67 12.29
N ALA A 56 -8.78 -10.52 12.23
CA ALA A 56 -8.94 -9.74 11.03
C ALA A 56 -8.37 -8.34 11.27
N TRP A 57 -7.46 -7.92 10.40
CA TRP A 57 -6.81 -6.61 10.47
C TRP A 57 -7.08 -5.81 9.20
N PHE A 58 -7.18 -4.50 9.37
CA PHE A 58 -7.00 -3.55 8.28
C PHE A 58 -6.21 -2.35 8.81
N ILE A 59 -5.05 -2.11 8.22
CA ILE A 59 -4.24 -0.92 8.48
C ILE A 59 -4.24 -0.10 7.20
N GLY A 60 -4.66 1.16 7.30
CA GLY A 60 -4.74 2.06 6.16
C GLY A 60 -4.48 3.50 6.57
N PHE A 61 -4.09 4.30 5.59
CA PHE A 61 -3.72 5.69 5.81
C PHE A 61 -4.01 6.58 4.59
N THR A 62 -4.19 7.85 4.91
CA THR A 62 -4.10 9.01 4.01
C THR A 62 -2.76 9.71 4.27
N PRO A 63 -2.34 10.72 3.48
CA PRO A 63 -1.10 11.46 3.75
C PRO A 63 -0.99 12.02 5.18
N SER A 64 -2.12 12.41 5.79
CA SER A 64 -2.14 13.04 7.11
C SER A 64 -2.60 12.14 8.27
N VAL A 65 -3.23 10.99 8.02
CA VAL A 65 -3.84 10.16 9.08
C VAL A 65 -3.67 8.68 8.78
N ILE A 66 -3.16 7.93 9.77
CA ILE A 66 -3.09 6.46 9.78
C ILE A 66 -4.06 5.90 10.83
N THR A 67 -4.75 4.81 10.46
CA THR A 67 -5.65 4.08 11.35
C THR A 67 -5.44 2.58 11.18
N GLY A 68 -5.40 1.86 12.30
CA GLY A 68 -5.41 0.41 12.35
C GLY A 68 -6.66 -0.10 13.03
N VAL A 69 -7.29 -1.11 12.44
CA VAL A 69 -8.44 -1.82 13.02
C VAL A 69 -8.11 -3.29 13.14
N TRP A 70 -8.39 -3.84 14.31
CA TRP A 70 -8.38 -5.27 14.59
C TRP A 70 -9.77 -5.72 15.04
N VAL A 71 -10.15 -6.92 14.61
CA VAL A 71 -11.32 -7.63 15.09
C VAL A 71 -10.89 -9.05 15.44
N GLY A 72 -11.26 -9.47 16.64
CA GLY A 72 -10.98 -10.79 17.19
C GLY A 72 -11.76 -11.01 18.48
N PHE A 73 -11.59 -12.19 19.07
CA PHE A 73 -12.14 -12.49 20.39
C PHE A 73 -11.04 -12.44 21.45
N ASP A 74 -11.39 -11.99 22.66
CA ASP A 74 -10.46 -11.97 23.80
C ASP A 74 -9.89 -13.37 24.11
N GLN A 75 -10.71 -14.41 23.94
CA GLN A 75 -10.27 -15.80 23.97
C GLN A 75 -10.08 -16.28 22.54
N GLU A 76 -8.90 -16.81 22.26
CA GLU A 76 -8.50 -17.23 20.92
C GLU A 76 -9.44 -18.31 20.36
N ARG A 77 -10.28 -17.90 19.41
CA ARG A 77 -11.20 -18.79 18.70
C ARG A 77 -11.46 -18.23 17.31
N SER A 78 -11.82 -19.12 16.39
CA SER A 78 -12.19 -18.74 15.03
C SER A 78 -13.39 -17.79 15.04
N MET A 79 -13.33 -16.73 14.24
CA MET A 79 -14.47 -15.85 13.96
C MET A 79 -15.40 -16.43 12.87
N GLY A 80 -14.95 -17.46 12.18
CA GLY A 80 -15.65 -18.10 11.07
C GLY A 80 -14.99 -17.76 9.73
N ARG A 81 -15.08 -18.70 8.78
CA ARG A 81 -14.30 -18.69 7.53
C ARG A 81 -14.46 -17.43 6.65
N GLN A 82 -15.50 -16.63 6.86
CA GLN A 82 -15.76 -15.41 6.08
C GLN A 82 -15.24 -14.14 6.77
N GLU A 83 -14.81 -14.23 8.03
CA GLU A 83 -14.36 -13.10 8.84
C GLU A 83 -12.86 -12.83 8.61
N VAL A 84 -12.58 -12.25 7.44
CA VAL A 84 -11.25 -11.82 7.00
C VAL A 84 -11.09 -10.31 7.10
N GLY A 85 -9.87 -9.80 6.99
CA GLY A 85 -9.54 -8.37 7.11
C GLY A 85 -10.44 -7.45 6.28
N GLY A 86 -10.69 -7.78 5.01
CA GLY A 86 -11.54 -6.98 4.12
C GLY A 86 -13.04 -7.00 4.44
N ARG A 87 -13.52 -7.98 5.22
CA ARG A 87 -14.94 -8.14 5.57
C ARG A 87 -15.26 -7.73 6.99
N ALA A 88 -14.37 -7.98 7.95
CA ALA A 88 -14.56 -7.69 9.36
C ALA A 88 -13.95 -6.34 9.78
N ALA A 89 -12.69 -6.07 9.42
CA ALA A 89 -11.96 -4.90 9.89
C ALA A 89 -12.08 -3.67 8.97
N ALA A 90 -11.98 -3.87 7.65
CA ALA A 90 -12.02 -2.78 6.67
C ALA A 90 -13.31 -1.91 6.70
N PRO A 91 -14.53 -2.45 6.90
CA PRO A 91 -15.73 -1.61 7.02
C PRO A 91 -15.71 -0.70 8.26
N ILE A 92 -15.14 -1.16 9.38
CA ILE A 92 -15.01 -0.37 10.61
C ILE A 92 -14.01 0.77 10.38
N TRP A 93 -12.88 0.46 9.72
CA TRP A 93 -11.89 1.45 9.33
C TRP A 93 -12.51 2.53 8.45
N LEU A 94 -13.29 2.13 7.43
CA LEU A 94 -13.97 3.04 6.52
C LEU A 94 -14.91 3.98 7.28
N TYR A 95 -15.81 3.43 8.09
CA TYR A 95 -16.77 4.22 8.88
C TYR A 95 -16.08 5.25 9.77
N PHE A 96 -15.01 4.85 10.46
CA PHE A 96 -14.24 5.77 11.31
C PHE A 96 -13.57 6.87 10.49
N MET A 97 -12.94 6.51 9.38
CA MET A 97 -12.19 7.46 8.54
C MET A 97 -13.09 8.43 7.78
N GLU A 98 -14.31 8.02 7.41
CA GLU A 98 -15.33 8.92 6.85
C GLU A 98 -15.65 10.07 7.81
N GLU A 99 -15.78 9.79 9.11
CA GLU A 99 -16.02 10.81 10.13
C GLU A 99 -14.77 11.66 10.41
N VAL A 100 -13.59 11.05 10.52
CA VAL A 100 -12.33 11.78 10.77
C VAL A 100 -11.97 12.73 9.63
N LEU A 101 -12.30 12.37 8.39
CA LEU A 101 -11.89 13.10 7.19
C LEU A 101 -12.98 14.00 6.60
N LYS A 102 -14.19 13.99 7.14
CA LYS A 102 -15.38 14.69 6.61
C LYS A 102 -15.14 16.14 6.18
N ASP A 103 -14.39 16.89 6.98
CA ASP A 103 -14.10 18.31 6.75
C ASP A 103 -12.60 18.57 6.46
N LYS A 104 -11.87 17.53 6.04
CA LYS A 104 -10.44 17.62 5.70
C LYS A 104 -10.26 17.72 4.18
N PRO A 105 -9.29 18.52 3.69
CA PRO A 105 -8.97 18.54 2.26
C PRO A 105 -8.63 17.14 1.75
N VAL A 106 -8.90 16.89 0.47
CA VAL A 106 -8.40 15.70 -0.22
C VAL A 106 -6.93 15.93 -0.52
N GLU A 107 -6.09 14.97 -0.14
CA GLU A 107 -4.64 15.05 -0.28
C GLU A 107 -4.16 13.92 -1.20
N GLU A 108 -3.20 14.23 -2.05
CA GLU A 108 -2.44 13.24 -2.82
C GLU A 108 -1.18 12.84 -2.06
N PHE A 109 -0.70 11.61 -2.27
CA PHE A 109 0.58 11.20 -1.70
C PHE A 109 1.73 11.96 -2.40
N PRO A 110 2.62 12.64 -1.64
CA PRO A 110 3.70 13.41 -2.24
C PRO A 110 4.72 12.48 -2.90
N VAL A 111 5.01 12.74 -4.18
CA VAL A 111 6.05 12.02 -4.93
C VAL A 111 7.41 12.63 -4.59
N PRO A 112 8.35 11.88 -4.00
CA PRO A 112 9.69 12.38 -3.73
C PRO A 112 10.55 12.42 -4.99
N ASP A 113 11.55 13.30 -5.01
CA ASP A 113 12.55 13.36 -6.08
C ASP A 113 13.24 12.00 -6.28
N GLY A 114 13.54 11.65 -7.53
CA GLY A 114 14.17 10.37 -7.90
C GLY A 114 13.20 9.18 -7.99
N VAL A 115 11.88 9.41 -7.88
CA VAL A 115 10.84 8.46 -8.31
C VAL A 115 10.36 8.83 -9.70
N VAL A 116 10.23 7.82 -10.58
CA VAL A 116 9.75 7.97 -11.95
C VAL A 116 8.57 7.04 -12.22
N PHE A 117 7.67 7.48 -13.11
CA PHE A 117 6.55 6.68 -13.60
C PHE A 117 6.86 6.14 -14.99
N VAL A 118 6.90 4.82 -15.13
CA VAL A 118 7.23 4.14 -16.38
C VAL A 118 6.00 3.39 -16.88
N LYS A 119 5.70 3.49 -18.18
CA LYS A 119 4.71 2.62 -18.81
C LYS A 119 5.30 1.23 -18.97
N VAL A 120 4.71 0.24 -18.31
CA VAL A 120 5.15 -1.15 -18.38
C VAL A 120 4.08 -2.03 -19.03
N ASP A 121 4.50 -3.07 -19.74
CA ASP A 121 3.61 -4.14 -20.14
C ASP A 121 3.25 -5.01 -18.92
N GLN A 122 1.95 -5.27 -18.72
CA GLN A 122 1.46 -5.96 -17.53
C GLN A 122 1.93 -7.42 -17.44
N GLN A 123 2.25 -8.06 -18.56
CA GLN A 123 2.66 -9.46 -18.60
C GLN A 123 4.17 -9.62 -18.41
N THR A 124 4.96 -8.73 -19.01
CA THR A 124 6.42 -8.84 -18.98
C THR A 124 7.09 -8.00 -17.89
N GLY A 125 6.44 -6.93 -17.43
CA GLY A 125 7.03 -5.94 -16.53
C GLY A 125 8.07 -5.02 -17.20
N GLU A 126 8.26 -5.14 -18.51
CA GLU A 126 9.23 -4.35 -19.28
C GLU A 126 8.62 -3.02 -19.76
N PRO A 127 9.44 -1.99 -20.07
CA PRO A 127 8.96 -0.75 -20.65
C PRO A 127 8.17 -0.98 -21.94
N SER A 128 6.92 -0.54 -21.94
CA SER A 128 6.00 -0.72 -23.06
C SER A 128 6.51 -0.01 -24.32
N GLN A 129 6.51 -0.73 -25.45
CA GLN A 129 6.83 -0.17 -26.76
C GLN A 129 5.61 0.39 -27.50
N GLY A 130 4.44 0.44 -26.84
CA GLY A 130 3.17 0.85 -27.47
C GLY A 130 2.55 -0.20 -28.40
N THR A 131 3.12 -1.40 -28.47
CA THR A 131 2.63 -2.54 -29.25
C THR A 131 2.32 -3.70 -28.29
N GLY A 132 1.06 -3.94 -27.96
CA GLY A 132 0.68 -5.00 -27.01
C GLY A 132 -0.59 -4.69 -26.20
N SER A 133 -0.68 -5.27 -25.02
CA SER A 133 -1.74 -5.01 -24.03
C SER A 133 -1.72 -3.55 -23.56
N GLU A 134 -2.84 -3.03 -23.02
CA GLU A 134 -2.87 -1.66 -22.49
C GLU A 134 -1.83 -1.50 -21.36
N PRO A 135 -0.82 -0.63 -21.53
CA PRO A 135 0.26 -0.51 -20.57
C PRO A 135 -0.25 0.14 -19.28
N VAL A 136 0.33 -0.27 -18.15
CA VAL A 136 0.09 0.38 -16.84
C VAL A 136 1.24 1.29 -16.49
N TYR A 137 0.96 2.32 -15.71
CA TYR A 137 2.02 3.13 -15.11
C TYR A 137 2.47 2.47 -13.83
N GLU A 138 3.77 2.28 -13.70
CA GLU A 138 4.38 1.79 -12.46
C GLU A 138 5.50 2.70 -11.97
N THR A 139 5.71 2.68 -10.66
CA THR A 139 6.71 3.53 -9.98
C THR A 139 8.04 2.82 -9.80
N PHE A 140 9.13 3.48 -10.18
CA PHE A 140 10.50 2.99 -10.01
C PHE A 140 11.39 4.06 -9.39
N LEU A 141 12.51 3.64 -8.78
CA LEU A 141 13.62 4.54 -8.54
C LEU A 141 14.28 4.88 -9.89
N GLU A 142 14.69 6.13 -10.09
CA GLU A 142 15.32 6.59 -11.34
C GLU A 142 16.52 5.73 -11.75
N ASN A 143 17.28 5.22 -10.79
CA ASN A 143 18.44 4.35 -11.01
C ASN A 143 18.12 2.85 -11.05
N ALA A 144 16.84 2.46 -10.93
CA ALA A 144 16.39 1.07 -10.93
C ALA A 144 15.24 0.82 -11.92
N MET A 145 15.19 1.62 -12.99
CA MET A 145 14.22 1.41 -14.06
C MET A 145 14.46 0.07 -14.75
N PRO A 146 13.40 -0.65 -15.16
CA PRO A 146 13.56 -1.90 -15.88
C PRO A 146 14.27 -1.62 -17.21
N ALA A 147 15.49 -2.13 -17.35
CA ALA A 147 16.17 -2.15 -18.63
C ALA A 147 15.42 -3.12 -19.57
N LYS A 148 15.42 -2.84 -20.87
CA LYS A 148 15.10 -3.89 -21.84
C LYS A 148 16.06 -5.04 -21.57
N LYS A 149 15.58 -6.29 -21.56
CA LYS A 149 16.47 -7.45 -21.65
C LYS A 149 17.27 -7.36 -22.95
N GLU A 150 18.46 -6.79 -22.87
CA GLU A 150 19.58 -7.27 -23.67
C GLU A 150 20.19 -8.42 -22.86
N ASP A 151 20.51 -9.54 -23.53
CA ASP A 151 21.10 -10.74 -22.94
C ASP A 151 22.31 -10.41 -22.06
N SER A 152 22.11 -10.21 -20.75
CA SER A 152 23.12 -10.49 -19.72
C SER A 152 22.48 -10.39 -18.33
N LEU A 153 22.41 -11.55 -17.67
CA LEU A 153 22.31 -11.61 -16.22
C LEU A 153 23.63 -11.06 -15.67
N THR A 154 23.59 -9.98 -14.90
CA THR A 154 24.71 -9.56 -14.06
C THR A 154 24.28 -9.54 -12.61
N GLU A 155 25.16 -10.03 -11.74
CA GLU A 155 24.94 -10.46 -10.36
C GLU A 155 24.57 -9.32 -9.37
N GLU A 156 24.45 -8.07 -9.84
CA GLU A 156 24.25 -6.88 -8.98
C GLU A 156 22.84 -6.76 -8.39
N ALA A 157 21.82 -7.42 -8.97
CA ALA A 157 20.44 -7.35 -8.46
C ALA A 157 20.24 -8.11 -7.14
N GLU A 158 21.11 -9.06 -6.79
CA GLU A 158 20.97 -9.87 -5.57
C GLU A 158 21.52 -9.19 -4.30
N GLU A 159 22.36 -8.17 -4.43
CA GLU A 159 22.91 -7.45 -3.27
C GLU A 159 21.96 -6.39 -2.68
N LEU A 160 20.96 -5.94 -3.44
CA LEU A 160 20.06 -4.87 -3.00
C LEU A 160 19.08 -5.30 -1.87
N PHE A 161 18.95 -6.60 -1.61
CA PHE A 161 18.00 -7.18 -0.65
C PHE A 161 18.66 -8.08 0.41
N ARG A 162 19.99 -7.99 0.60
CA ARG A 162 20.69 -8.61 1.74
C ARG A 162 20.91 -7.64 2.89
#